data_AF-R5GXW0-F1
#
_entry.id   AF-R5GXW0-F1
#
_cell.length_a   1.000
_cell.length_b   1.000
_cell.length_c   1.000
_cell.angle_alpha   90.00
_cell.angle_beta   90.00
_cell.angle_gamma   90.00
#
_symmetry.space_group_name_H-M   'P 1'
#
loop_
_entity.id
_entity.type
_entity.pdbx_description
1 polymer ?
#
loop_
_entity_poly.entity_id
_entity_poly.type
_entity_poly.pdbx_seq_one_letter_code
_entity_poly.pdbx_strand_id
1 'polypeptide(L)'
;MSDVIGTLERARTMELEISTQVEHIERLHRIANRAQNSSAYAQEVVNKLARLERQLNDDIDRMCDAKADALRYISYLSGEERSVIEGYYILAKSWQQLSYDLYMSERRVYMLRKSGLNKLLERFGGDFPGYGGISAAAR
;
A
#
# COMPACT_ATOMS: atom_id res chain seq x y z
N MET A 1 -15.83 -15.76 -5.69
CA MET A 1 -15.70 -15.32 -4.28
C MET A 1 -14.82 -14.07 -4.31
N SER A 2 -15.20 -12.97 -3.67
CA SER A 2 -14.39 -11.76 -3.67
C SER A 2 -13.09 -12.03 -2.90
N ASP A 3 -11.93 -11.73 -3.49
CA ASP A 3 -10.65 -11.82 -2.80
C ASP A 3 -10.34 -10.49 -2.11
N VAL A 4 -10.92 -10.32 -0.92
CA VAL A 4 -10.77 -9.09 -0.13
C VAL A 4 -9.30 -8.89 0.25
N ILE A 5 -8.59 -9.97 0.59
CA ILE A 5 -7.19 -9.92 1.02
C ILE A 5 -6.30 -9.52 -0.16
N GLY A 6 -6.47 -10.17 -1.31
CA GLY A 6 -5.73 -9.81 -2.53
C GLY A 6 -5.98 -8.36 -2.94
N THR A 7 -7.20 -7.83 -2.77
CA THR A 7 -7.49 -6.42 -3.07
C THR A 7 -6.73 -5.47 -2.12
N LEU A 8 -6.72 -5.77 -0.82
CA LEU A 8 -6.00 -4.97 0.18
C LEU A 8 -4.48 -5.03 -0.02
N GLU A 9 -3.92 -6.21 -0.26
CA GLU A 9 -2.49 -6.40 -0.51
C GLU A 9 -2.04 -5.75 -1.83
N ARG A 10 -2.89 -5.77 -2.87
CA ARG A 10 -2.64 -5.03 -4.12
C ARG A 10 -2.49 -3.54 -3.85
N ALA A 11 -3.42 -2.94 -3.13
CA ALA A 11 -3.37 -1.51 -2.79
C ALA A 11 -2.09 -1.15 -2.02
N ARG A 12 -1.72 -1.98 -1.05
CA ARG A 12 -0.51 -1.79 -0.25
C ARG A 12 0.76 -1.93 -1.08
N THR A 13 0.82 -2.92 -1.96
CA THR A 13 1.98 -3.18 -2.81
C THR A 13 2.22 -2.02 -3.76
N MET A 14 1.17 -1.55 -4.43
CA MET A 14 1.26 -0.39 -5.33
C MET A 14 1.72 0.87 -4.59
N GLU A 15 1.24 1.12 -3.36
CA GLU A 15 1.71 2.27 -2.56
C GLU A 15 3.22 2.22 -2.26
N LEU A 16 3.74 1.04 -1.94
CA LEU A 16 5.17 0.83 -1.69
C LEU A 16 6.01 0.97 -2.97
N GLU A 17 5.50 0.44 -4.09
CA GLU A 17 6.13 0.56 -5.40
C GLU A 17 6.21 2.01 -5.85
N ILE A 18 5.10 2.77 -5.76
CA ILE A 18 5.05 4.20 -6.08
C ILE A 18 6.03 4.99 -5.21
N SER A 19 6.06 4.73 -3.90
CA SER A 19 7.03 5.39 -2.99
C SER A 19 8.48 5.15 -3.45
N THR A 20 8.80 3.92 -3.85
CA THR A 20 10.14 3.57 -4.34
C THR A 20 10.45 4.22 -5.69
N GLN A 21 9.49 4.28 -6.62
CA GLN A 21 9.64 4.93 -7.91
C GLN A 21 9.88 6.44 -7.76
N VAL A 22 9.15 7.10 -6.86
CA VAL A 22 9.34 8.53 -6.53
C VAL A 22 10.75 8.78 -6.02
N GLU A 23 11.21 8.00 -5.03
CA GLU A 23 12.57 8.11 -4.50
C GLU A 23 13.65 7.90 -5.58
N HIS A 24 13.41 6.98 -6.50
CA HIS A 24 14.32 6.73 -7.63
C HIS A 24 14.39 7.93 -8.59
N ILE A 25 13.24 8.50 -8.97
CA ILE A 25 13.15 9.67 -9.84
C ILE A 25 13.81 10.88 -9.18
N GLU A 26 13.58 11.13 -7.88
CA GLU A 26 14.25 12.19 -7.14
C GLU A 26 15.77 12.02 -7.13
N ARG A 27 16.26 10.78 -6.98
CA ARG A 27 17.69 10.49 -7.06
C ARG A 27 18.26 10.79 -8.44
N LEU A 28 17.55 10.43 -9.51
CA LEU A 28 17.95 10.74 -10.88
C LEU A 28 17.97 12.24 -11.15
N HIS A 29 16.98 12.99 -10.64
CA HIS A 29 16.97 14.46 -10.67
C HIS A 29 18.21 15.06 -9.99
N ARG A 30 18.58 14.56 -8.80
CA ARG A 30 19.81 14.99 -8.10
C ARG A 30 21.07 14.72 -8.93
N ILE A 31 21.14 13.60 -9.65
CA ILE A 31 22.29 13.27 -10.51
C ILE A 31 22.32 14.19 -11.73
N ALA A 32 21.17 14.37 -12.41
CA ALA A 32 21.05 15.24 -13.57
C ALA A 32 21.46 16.68 -13.24
N ASN A 33 20.98 17.23 -12.12
CA ASN A 33 21.32 18.58 -11.65
C ASN A 33 22.81 18.75 -11.34
N ARG A 34 23.49 17.71 -10.86
CA ARG A 34 24.94 17.73 -10.61
C ARG A 34 25.78 17.57 -11.87
N ALA A 35 25.25 16.90 -12.90
CA ALA A 35 26.00 16.63 -14.13
C ALA A 35 26.31 17.90 -14.94
N GLN A 36 25.58 19.00 -14.70
CA GLN A 36 25.71 20.41 -15.12
C GLN A 36 26.46 20.82 -16.42
N ASN A 37 26.80 19.91 -17.32
CA ASN A 37 27.60 20.20 -18.52
C ASN A 37 27.01 19.51 -19.77
N SER A 38 26.84 20.33 -20.80
CA SER A 38 26.26 20.08 -22.12
C SER A 38 26.89 18.89 -22.86
N SER A 39 26.44 17.69 -22.52
CA SER A 39 26.81 16.45 -23.23
C SER A 39 25.55 15.71 -23.65
N ALA A 40 25.66 14.88 -24.69
CA ALA A 40 24.59 13.99 -25.13
C ALA A 40 24.04 13.11 -23.97
N TYR A 41 24.88 12.81 -22.99
CA TYR A 41 24.51 12.08 -21.77
C TYR A 41 23.47 12.83 -20.92
N ALA A 42 23.62 14.15 -20.74
CA ALA A 42 22.64 14.94 -20.01
C ALA A 42 21.26 14.92 -20.70
N GLN A 43 21.24 14.98 -22.03
CA GLN A 43 20.00 14.89 -22.81
C GLN A 43 19.34 13.51 -22.69
N GLU A 44 20.13 12.42 -22.70
CA GLU A 44 19.62 11.07 -22.51
C GLU A 44 18.99 10.88 -21.13
N VAL A 45 19.63 11.40 -20.07
CA VAL A 45 19.11 11.35 -18.71
C VAL A 45 17.80 12.14 -18.58
N VAL A 46 17.70 13.32 -19.19
CA VAL A 46 16.47 14.13 -19.22
C VAL A 46 15.33 13.38 -19.94
N ASN A 47 15.62 12.78 -21.10
CA ASN A 47 14.62 11.99 -21.83
C ASN A 47 14.16 10.76 -21.03
N LYS A 48 15.08 10.11 -20.30
CA LYS A 48 14.76 9.00 -19.40
C LYS A 48 13.88 9.45 -18.24
N LEU A 49 14.20 10.58 -17.61
CA LEU A 49 13.39 11.20 -16.54
C LEU A 49 11.95 11.45 -17.03
N ALA A 50 11.79 12.15 -18.16
CA ALA A 50 10.47 12.45 -18.72
C ALA A 50 9.65 11.19 -19.08
N ARG A 51 10.31 10.07 -19.41
CA ARG A 51 9.63 8.78 -19.61
C ARG A 51 9.20 8.16 -18.28
N LEU A 52 10.09 8.14 -17.29
CA LEU A 52 9.82 7.58 -15.97
C LEU A 52 8.72 8.36 -15.25
N GLU A 53 8.69 9.68 -15.37
CA GLU A 53 7.63 10.53 -14.80
C GLU A 53 6.26 10.25 -15.43
N ARG A 54 6.20 10.04 -16.75
CA ARG A 54 4.95 9.63 -17.40
C ARG A 54 4.47 8.26 -16.93
N GLN A 55 5.39 7.29 -16.85
CA GLN A 55 5.06 5.97 -16.32
C GLN A 55 4.59 6.04 -14.86
N LEU A 56 5.26 6.86 -14.03
CA LEU A 56 4.87 7.07 -12.64
C LEU A 56 3.46 7.63 -12.53
N ASN A 57 3.08 8.59 -13.39
CA ASN A 57 1.71 9.12 -13.39
C ASN A 57 0.68 8.02 -13.70
N ASP A 58 0.93 7.18 -14.71
CA ASP A 58 0.04 6.06 -15.04
C ASP A 58 -0.04 5.04 -13.88
N ASP A 59 1.08 4.79 -13.18
CA ASP A 59 1.12 3.89 -12.04
C ASP A 59 0.40 4.50 -10.81
N ILE A 60 0.47 5.83 -10.61
CA ILE A 60 -0.27 6.55 -9.56
C ILE A 60 -1.77 6.43 -9.79
N ASP A 61 -2.25 6.55 -11.04
CA ASP A 61 -3.67 6.38 -11.36
C ASP A 61 -4.13 4.96 -11.01
N ARG A 62 -3.37 3.93 -11.42
CA ARG A 62 -3.67 2.54 -11.08
C ARG A 62 -3.66 2.27 -9.57
N MET A 63 -2.74 2.91 -8.85
CA MET A 63 -2.68 2.84 -7.40
C MET A 63 -3.90 3.50 -6.75
N CYS A 64 -4.33 4.66 -7.25
CA CYS A 64 -5.55 5.33 -6.78
C CYS A 64 -6.77 4.44 -6.97
N ASP A 65 -6.90 3.79 -8.12
CA ASP A 65 -7.97 2.82 -8.40
C ASP A 65 -7.91 1.63 -7.43
N ALA A 66 -6.71 1.07 -7.20
CA ALA A 66 -6.53 -0.04 -6.27
C ALA A 66 -6.90 0.34 -4.82
N LYS A 67 -6.51 1.53 -4.38
CA LYS A 67 -6.91 2.06 -3.06
C LYS A 67 -8.41 2.31 -2.99
N ALA A 68 -9.03 2.82 -4.04
CA ALA A 68 -10.47 3.03 -4.09
C ALA A 68 -11.25 1.71 -3.97
N ASP A 69 -10.81 0.65 -4.66
CA ASP A 69 -11.37 -0.69 -4.54
C ASP A 69 -11.22 -1.25 -3.12
N ALA A 70 -10.03 -1.12 -2.53
CA ALA A 70 -9.77 -1.54 -1.16
C ALA A 70 -10.64 -0.78 -0.14
N LEU A 71 -10.76 0.54 -0.29
CA LEU A 71 -11.55 1.40 0.60
C LEU A 71 -13.05 1.03 0.61
N ARG A 72 -13.59 0.49 -0.50
CA ARG A 72 -14.98 -0.02 -0.51
C ARG A 72 -15.20 -1.10 0.54
N TYR A 73 -14.25 -2.02 0.71
CA TYR A 73 -14.32 -3.04 1.76
C TYR A 73 -14.06 -2.45 3.13
N ILE A 74 -13.00 -1.65 3.27
CA ILE A 74 -12.58 -1.07 4.56
C ILE A 74 -13.66 -0.17 5.15
N SER A 75 -14.49 0.46 4.32
CA SER A 75 -15.61 1.31 4.76
C SER A 75 -16.63 0.61 5.67
N TYR A 76 -16.68 -0.73 5.64
CA TYR A 76 -17.50 -1.54 6.55
C TYR A 76 -16.99 -1.52 8.00
N LEU A 77 -15.69 -1.32 8.20
CA LEU A 77 -15.10 -1.21 9.52
C LEU A 77 -15.36 0.18 10.13
N SER A 78 -15.16 0.29 11.43
CA SER A 78 -15.27 1.56 12.15
C SER A 78 -14.24 1.62 13.30
N GLY A 79 -14.06 2.80 13.88
CA GLY A 79 -13.16 3.02 15.01
C GLY A 79 -11.71 2.60 14.73
N GLU A 80 -11.05 2.09 15.78
CA GLU A 80 -9.61 1.76 15.74
C GLU A 80 -9.26 0.69 14.70
N GLU A 81 -10.15 -0.29 14.46
CA GLU A 81 -9.91 -1.33 13.46
C GLU A 81 -9.81 -0.73 12.06
N ARG A 82 -10.72 0.20 11.73
CA ARG A 82 -10.67 0.92 10.47
C ARG A 82 -9.38 1.73 10.36
N SER A 83 -9.02 2.50 11.38
CA SER A 83 -7.80 3.32 11.37
C SER A 83 -6.53 2.48 11.16
N VAL A 84 -6.44 1.32 11.81
CA VAL A 84 -5.31 0.40 11.64
C VAL A 84 -5.28 -0.21 10.24
N ILE A 85 -6.43 -0.66 9.72
CA ILE A 85 -6.53 -1.28 8.39
C ILE A 85 -6.23 -0.27 7.28
N GLU A 86 -6.79 0.95 7.34
CA GLU A 86 -6.49 2.02 6.39
C GLU A 86 -5.01 2.40 6.46
N GLY A 87 -4.47 2.61 7.66
CA GLY A 87 -3.08 2.98 7.82
C GLY A 87 -2.12 1.91 7.30
N TYR A 88 -2.43 0.62 7.50
CA TYR A 88 -1.56 -0.47 7.06
C TYR A 88 -1.65 -0.73 5.55
N TYR A 89 -2.85 -0.78 4.97
CA TYR A 89 -3.05 -1.18 3.57
C TYR A 89 -3.13 -0.02 2.59
N ILE A 90 -3.69 1.12 2.99
CA ILE A 90 -3.89 2.27 2.10
C ILE A 90 -2.72 3.25 2.18
N LEU A 91 -2.15 3.43 3.37
CA LEU A 91 -1.00 4.31 3.60
C LEU A 91 0.33 3.56 3.70
N ALA A 92 0.31 2.23 3.52
CA ALA A 92 1.45 1.33 3.62
C ALA A 92 2.35 1.51 4.87
N LYS A 93 1.79 2.01 5.98
CA LYS A 93 2.55 2.28 7.20
C LYS A 93 3.08 1.00 7.83
N SER A 94 4.25 1.10 8.45
CA SER A 94 4.79 0.03 9.28
C SER A 94 4.04 -0.10 10.61
N TRP A 95 4.23 -1.22 11.29
CA TRP A 95 3.67 -1.43 12.63
C TRP A 95 4.13 -0.38 13.64
N GLN A 96 5.40 0.01 13.54
CA GLN A 96 6.03 1.03 14.36
C GLN A 96 5.37 2.40 14.12
N GLN A 97 5.17 2.77 12.85
CA GLN A 97 4.52 4.04 12.50
C GLN A 97 3.07 4.07 13.00
N LEU A 98 2.30 3.00 12.81
CA LEU A 98 0.93 2.92 13.33
C LEU A 98 0.88 2.97 14.85
N SER A 99 1.80 2.28 15.53
CA SER A 99 1.92 2.31 16.98
C SER A 99 2.17 3.73 17.49
N TYR A 100 3.08 4.46 16.84
CA TYR A 100 3.38 5.86 17.14
C TYR A 100 2.17 6.76 16.87
N ASP A 101 1.59 6.69 15.68
CA ASP A 101 0.51 7.56 15.22
C ASP A 101 -0.79 7.39 16.03
N LEU A 102 -1.08 6.16 16.46
CA LEU A 102 -2.31 5.80 17.17
C LEU A 102 -2.12 5.72 18.69
N TYR A 103 -0.94 6.09 19.22
CA TYR A 103 -0.62 6.09 20.65
C TYR A 103 -0.94 4.75 21.35
N MET A 104 -0.64 3.63 20.71
CA MET A 104 -0.90 2.28 21.23
C MET A 104 0.27 1.34 20.94
N SER A 105 0.36 0.23 21.67
CA SER A 105 1.44 -0.74 21.43
C SER A 105 1.30 -1.46 20.08
N GLU A 106 2.44 -1.84 19.47
CA GLU A 106 2.46 -2.66 18.25
C GLU A 106 1.61 -3.94 18.38
N ARG A 107 1.57 -4.54 19.58
CA ARG A 107 0.71 -5.69 19.87
C ARG A 107 -0.77 -5.36 19.68
N ARG A 108 -1.24 -4.20 20.16
CA ARG A 108 -2.64 -3.76 19.99
C ARG A 108 -2.94 -3.49 18.52
N VAL A 109 -2.04 -2.81 17.80
CA VAL A 109 -2.15 -2.58 16.35
C VAL A 109 -2.31 -3.92 15.61
N TYR A 110 -1.47 -4.91 15.91
CA TYR A 110 -1.55 -6.23 15.30
C TYR A 110 -2.89 -6.93 15.59
N MET A 111 -3.38 -6.89 16.84
CA MET A 111 -4.68 -7.50 17.18
C MET A 111 -5.85 -6.79 16.50
N LEU A 112 -5.82 -5.45 16.39
CA LEU A 112 -6.84 -4.67 15.69
C LEU A 112 -6.86 -4.97 14.19
N ARG A 113 -5.68 -5.09 13.55
CA ARG A 113 -5.60 -5.51 12.14
C ARG A 113 -6.21 -6.91 11.97
N LYS A 114 -5.84 -7.87 12.83
CA LYS A 114 -6.39 -9.23 12.78
C LYS A 114 -7.92 -9.24 12.94
N SER A 115 -8.42 -8.49 13.92
CA SER A 115 -9.86 -8.34 14.16
C SER A 115 -10.58 -7.73 12.95
N GLY A 116 -10.04 -6.65 12.39
CA GLY A 116 -10.59 -6.01 11.19
C GLY A 116 -10.61 -6.93 9.98
N LEU A 117 -9.56 -7.70 9.74
CA LEU A 117 -9.50 -8.66 8.63
C LEU A 117 -10.50 -9.80 8.78
N ASN A 118 -10.67 -10.35 9.98
CA ASN A 118 -11.68 -11.37 10.24
C ASN A 118 -13.09 -10.85 9.93
N LYS A 119 -13.42 -9.63 10.36
CA LYS A 119 -14.72 -9.00 10.06
C LYS A 119 -14.95 -8.79 8.56
N LEU A 120 -13.91 -8.42 7.82
CA LEU A 120 -13.99 -8.27 6.36
C LEU A 120 -14.18 -9.61 5.66
N LEU A 121 -13.46 -10.65 6.08
CA LEU A 121 -13.58 -12.00 5.54
C LEU A 121 -14.95 -12.62 5.81
N GLU A 122 -15.45 -12.50 7.05
CA GLU A 122 -16.80 -12.95 7.42
C GLU A 122 -17.88 -12.27 6.56
N ARG A 123 -17.66 -11.00 6.19
CA ARG A 123 -18.62 -10.20 5.43
C ARG A 123 -18.57 -10.43 3.92
N PHE A 124 -17.37 -10.48 3.34
CA PHE A 124 -17.16 -10.42 1.88
C PHE A 124 -16.59 -11.73 1.29
N GLY A 125 -16.17 -12.67 2.13
CA GLY A 125 -15.49 -13.89 1.72
C GLY A 125 -13.98 -13.68 1.46
N GLY A 126 -13.28 -14.79 1.23
CA GLY A 126 -11.82 -14.84 1.04
C GLY A 126 -11.17 -15.86 1.97
N ASP A 127 -9.91 -16.23 1.70
CA ASP A 127 -9.14 -17.13 2.55
C ASP A 127 -7.97 -16.35 3.17
N PHE A 128 -7.76 -16.47 4.48
CA PHE A 128 -6.66 -15.79 5.16
C PHE A 128 -5.42 -16.69 5.14
N PRO A 129 -4.33 -16.34 4.43
CA PRO A 129 -3.13 -17.13 4.47
C PRO A 129 -2.44 -16.94 5.82
N GLY A 130 -2.70 -17.87 6.72
CA GLY A 130 -1.95 -18.03 7.97
C GLY A 130 -2.71 -17.58 9.20
N TYR A 131 -3.56 -18.47 9.72
CA TYR A 131 -3.54 -18.94 11.12
C TYR A 131 -4.40 -20.20 11.16
N GLY A 132 -3.84 -21.32 11.57
CA GLY A 132 -4.58 -22.57 11.78
C GLY A 132 -5.67 -22.37 12.84
N GLY A 133 -6.86 -22.02 12.38
CA GLY A 133 -8.10 -21.99 13.14
C GLY A 133 -9.04 -22.97 12.46
N ILE A 134 -9.36 -24.04 13.16
CA ILE A 134 -10.17 -25.17 12.71
C ILE A 134 -11.43 -24.65 12.01
N SER A 135 -11.56 -25.04 10.73
CA SER A 135 -12.81 -24.91 9.98
C SER A 135 -13.96 -25.49 10.81
N ALA A 136 -14.86 -24.63 11.26
CA ALA A 136 -16.12 -25.02 11.89
C ALA A 136 -17.18 -25.46 10.84
N ALA A 137 -16.75 -26.01 9.70
CA ALA A 137 -17.62 -26.56 8.66
C ALA A 137 -17.75 -28.09 8.76
N ALA A 138 -17.71 -28.64 9.96
CA ALA A 138 -17.99 -30.06 10.23
C ALA A 138 -18.99 -30.20 11.37
N ARG A 139 -20.24 -29.76 11.15
CA ARG A 139 -21.46 -30.26 11.80
C ARG A 139 -22.64 -30.13 10.85
#